data_AF-A0AAI9DI18-F1
#
_entry.id   AF-A0AAI9DI18-F1
#
_cell.length_a   1.000
_cell.length_b   1.000
_cell.length_c   1.000
_cell.angle_alpha   90.00
_cell.angle_beta   90.00
_cell.angle_gamma   90.00
#
_symmetry.space_group_name_H-M   'P 1'
#
loop_
_entity.id
_entity.type
_entity.pdbx_description
1 polymer ?
#
loop_
_entity_poly.entity_id
_entity_poly.type
_entity_poly.pdbx_seq_one_letter_code
_entity_poly.pdbx_strand_id
1 'polypeptide(L)'
;MPALQPPYKIYQTQHRFNDYSSDDMRYGDLTEKQLRQNFGLEDVSNVVNPWTGEDFSLFRAFSKSRPKSRMEIAKLLFDEFLRLSMPAYYLGQRQLFTDLVKHFYNGRGNAFSSPFLDKAYSEQILNDKSEKNSSLLAIKNTIRDGIDWDNRTFSESADNNFNKNIRTTILPKFNRWSDYFNGLGMSVHDIYATNIQIIDINIYEDEFIATIKYRGQDHFGLDRNDIMDKRFYYLRVFRIWFVLQRWNEFNFKPFFTNITATVTVKERK
;
A
#
# COMPACT_ATOMS: atom_id res chain seq x y z
N MET A 1 -5.11 21.19 -31.51
CA MET A 1 -6.06 20.52 -30.58
C MET A 1 -6.62 21.57 -29.64
N PRO A 2 -7.81 21.39 -29.03
CA PRO A 2 -8.33 22.37 -28.07
C PRO A 2 -7.42 22.47 -26.83
N ALA A 3 -7.48 23.62 -26.14
CA ALA A 3 -6.76 23.81 -24.88
C ALA A 3 -7.25 22.81 -23.82
N LEU A 4 -6.33 22.25 -23.05
CA LEU A 4 -6.63 21.30 -21.96
C LEU A 4 -7.55 21.96 -20.93
N GLN A 5 -8.59 21.23 -20.51
CA GLN A 5 -9.54 21.67 -19.50
C GLN A 5 -9.39 20.81 -18.24
N PRO A 6 -8.93 21.37 -17.10
CA PRO A 6 -8.93 20.68 -15.83
C PRO A 6 -10.36 20.43 -15.29
N PRO A 7 -10.59 19.35 -14.51
CA PRO A 7 -9.63 18.32 -14.18
C PRO A 7 -9.36 17.38 -15.37
N TYR A 8 -8.09 17.17 -15.68
CA TYR A 8 -7.65 16.35 -16.82
C TYR A 8 -6.84 15.16 -16.35
N LYS A 9 -7.24 13.94 -16.72
CA LYS A 9 -6.54 12.70 -16.36
C LYS A 9 -5.36 12.49 -17.31
N ILE A 10 -4.15 12.60 -16.77
CA ILE A 10 -2.91 12.46 -17.53
C ILE A 10 -2.31 11.05 -17.47
N TYR A 11 -2.65 10.28 -16.42
CA TYR A 11 -2.17 8.91 -16.28
C TYR A 11 -3.09 8.01 -15.46
N GLN A 12 -3.09 6.74 -15.80
CA GLN A 12 -3.70 5.67 -15.01
C GLN A 12 -2.97 4.35 -15.25
N THR A 13 -2.72 3.59 -14.19
CA THR A 13 -2.22 2.22 -14.26
C THR A 13 -3.22 1.29 -14.96
N GLN A 14 -2.74 0.15 -15.45
CA GLN A 14 -3.62 -0.89 -15.98
C GLN A 14 -4.45 -1.55 -14.87
N HIS A 15 -3.82 -1.79 -13.72
CA HIS A 15 -4.49 -2.19 -12.50
C HIS A 15 -5.55 -1.15 -12.10
N ARG A 16 -6.71 -1.66 -11.70
CA ARG A 16 -7.90 -0.85 -11.38
C ARG A 16 -7.94 -0.58 -9.88
N PHE A 17 -8.47 0.58 -9.52
CA PHE A 17 -8.90 0.84 -8.16
C PHE A 17 -10.07 -0.09 -7.80
N ASN A 18 -10.13 -0.48 -6.54
CA ASN A 18 -11.14 -1.33 -5.93
C ASN A 18 -11.21 -2.72 -6.58
N ASP A 19 -10.06 -3.30 -6.90
CA ASP A 19 -9.98 -4.63 -7.50
C ASP A 19 -10.10 -5.73 -6.44
N TYR A 20 -11.34 -6.00 -6.02
CA TYR A 20 -11.65 -7.08 -5.07
C TYR A 20 -11.42 -8.49 -5.64
N SER A 21 -11.07 -8.62 -6.93
CA SER A 21 -10.82 -9.93 -7.57
C SER A 21 -9.40 -10.45 -7.39
N SER A 22 -8.50 -9.59 -6.91
CA SER A 22 -7.12 -9.89 -6.57
C SER A 22 -7.01 -10.95 -5.46
N ASP A 23 -5.94 -11.75 -5.48
CA ASP A 23 -5.80 -12.90 -4.56
C ASP A 23 -5.47 -12.47 -3.12
N ASP A 24 -4.72 -11.38 -2.95
CA ASP A 24 -4.48 -10.73 -1.65
C ASP A 24 -5.75 -10.14 -1.02
N MET A 25 -6.81 -9.90 -1.80
CA MET A 25 -8.12 -9.48 -1.31
C MET A 25 -9.05 -10.64 -0.91
N ARG A 26 -8.63 -11.90 -1.08
CA ARG A 26 -9.43 -13.06 -0.67
C ARG A 26 -9.24 -13.39 0.81
N TYR A 27 -10.28 -13.92 1.44
CA TYR A 27 -10.32 -14.21 2.88
C TYR A 27 -11.28 -15.38 3.18
N GLY A 28 -10.97 -16.12 4.25
CA GLY A 28 -11.73 -17.31 4.70
C GLY A 28 -12.03 -18.38 3.64
N ASP A 29 -11.20 -18.47 2.60
CA ASP A 29 -11.34 -19.41 1.48
C ASP A 29 -10.49 -20.67 1.64
N LEU A 30 -9.70 -20.78 2.71
CA LEU A 30 -8.83 -21.91 2.99
C LEU A 30 -9.25 -22.66 4.26
N THR A 31 -9.19 -23.99 4.18
CA THR A 31 -9.34 -24.90 5.32
C THR A 31 -8.04 -25.04 6.11
N GLU A 32 -8.12 -25.47 7.37
CA GLU A 32 -6.94 -25.83 8.17
C GLU A 32 -6.03 -26.80 7.42
N LYS A 33 -6.60 -27.85 6.82
CA LYS A 33 -5.83 -28.86 6.06
C LYS A 33 -5.02 -28.22 4.95
N GLN A 34 -5.60 -27.28 4.19
CA GLN A 34 -4.88 -26.58 3.13
C GLN A 34 -3.77 -25.69 3.70
N LEU A 35 -4.05 -24.92 4.76
CA LEU A 35 -3.05 -24.07 5.41
C LEU A 35 -1.83 -24.86 5.88
N ARG A 36 -2.07 -26.01 6.51
CA ARG A 36 -1.01 -26.86 7.07
C ARG A 36 -0.27 -27.66 6.00
N GLN A 37 -0.99 -28.31 5.08
CA GLN A 37 -0.39 -29.23 4.11
C GLN A 37 0.15 -28.53 2.86
N ASN A 38 -0.56 -27.53 2.34
CA ASN A 38 -0.18 -26.89 1.07
C ASN A 38 0.75 -25.70 1.30
N PHE A 39 0.58 -24.99 2.43
CA PHE A 39 1.37 -23.80 2.77
C PHE A 39 2.36 -24.04 3.91
N GLY A 40 2.44 -25.25 4.47
CA GLY A 40 3.41 -25.61 5.51
C GLY A 40 3.19 -24.93 6.86
N LEU A 41 2.02 -24.34 7.10
CA LEU A 41 1.74 -23.51 8.28
C LEU A 41 1.43 -24.37 9.53
N GLU A 42 2.28 -25.33 9.85
CA GLU A 42 2.18 -26.09 11.11
C GLU A 42 2.53 -25.20 12.32
N ASP A 43 3.61 -24.42 12.21
CA ASP A 43 4.06 -23.47 13.23
C ASP A 43 3.74 -22.02 12.84
N VAL A 44 2.69 -21.46 13.44
CA VAL A 44 2.17 -20.12 13.13
C VAL A 44 2.50 -19.09 14.23
N SER A 45 2.41 -19.45 15.51
CA SER A 45 2.44 -18.49 16.64
C SER A 45 3.29 -19.05 17.78
N ASN A 46 4.06 -18.19 18.45
CA ASN A 46 4.84 -18.55 19.63
C ASN A 46 4.02 -18.43 20.93
N VAL A 47 2.78 -17.94 20.83
CA VAL A 47 1.92 -17.64 21.98
C VAL A 47 0.85 -18.71 22.12
N VAL A 48 0.16 -19.04 21.02
CA VAL A 48 -0.99 -19.94 21.02
C VAL A 48 -1.00 -20.80 19.76
N ASN A 49 -1.35 -22.09 19.89
CA ASN A 49 -1.57 -22.93 18.73
C ASN A 49 -2.91 -22.52 18.07
N PRO A 50 -2.91 -22.00 16.83
CA PRO A 50 -4.16 -21.60 16.18
C PRO A 50 -5.07 -22.79 15.92
N TRP A 51 -4.55 -24.01 15.78
CA TRP A 51 -5.35 -25.20 15.48
C TRP A 51 -6.04 -25.72 16.74
N THR A 52 -5.28 -25.91 17.83
CA THR A 52 -5.78 -26.54 19.07
C THR A 52 -6.26 -25.56 20.15
N GLY A 53 -5.80 -24.31 20.11
CA GLY A 53 -6.08 -23.30 21.15
C GLY A 53 -5.22 -23.43 22.42
N GLU A 54 -4.22 -24.31 22.40
CA GLU A 54 -3.27 -24.52 23.51
C GLU A 54 -2.22 -23.40 23.56
N ASP A 55 -1.73 -23.07 24.76
CA ASP A 55 -0.63 -22.10 24.92
C ASP A 55 0.72 -22.76 24.61
N PHE A 56 1.59 -22.03 23.88
CA PHE A 56 3.00 -22.44 23.68
C PHE A 56 3.94 -21.93 24.78
N SER A 57 3.48 -21.03 25.64
CA SER A 57 4.30 -20.52 26.75
C SER A 57 4.61 -21.63 27.77
N LEU A 58 5.89 -22.00 27.89
CA LEU A 58 6.38 -22.93 28.92
C LEU A 58 5.99 -22.52 30.35
N PHE A 59 5.76 -21.22 30.60
CA PHE A 59 5.31 -20.72 31.91
C PHE A 59 3.81 -20.95 32.16
N ARG A 60 2.99 -21.15 31.11
CA ARG A 60 1.54 -21.43 31.21
C ARG A 60 1.18 -22.90 31.06
N ALA A 61 2.09 -23.72 30.54
CA ALA A 61 1.93 -25.18 30.41
C ALA A 61 1.68 -25.90 31.74
N PHE A 62 2.05 -25.31 32.88
CA PHE A 62 1.80 -25.84 34.23
C PHE A 62 0.40 -25.50 34.78
N SER A 63 -0.34 -24.62 34.12
CA SER A 63 -1.77 -24.44 34.37
C SER A 63 -2.55 -25.28 33.36
N LYS A 64 -3.48 -26.14 33.81
CA LYS A 64 -4.46 -26.77 32.91
C LYS A 64 -5.35 -25.67 32.32
N SER A 65 -4.86 -24.98 31.30
CA SER A 65 -5.61 -23.91 30.65
C SER A 65 -6.70 -24.57 29.81
N ARG A 66 -7.95 -24.16 30.02
CA ARG A 66 -9.06 -24.56 29.15
C ARG A 66 -8.72 -24.23 27.68
N PRO A 67 -9.20 -25.02 26.71
CA PRO A 67 -9.12 -24.64 25.30
C PRO A 67 -9.68 -23.23 25.10
N LYS A 68 -8.92 -22.37 24.43
CA LYS A 68 -9.34 -20.99 24.16
C LYS A 68 -10.39 -20.97 23.06
N SER A 69 -11.35 -20.07 23.19
CA SER A 69 -12.29 -19.78 22.09
C SER A 69 -11.55 -19.21 20.88
N ARG A 70 -12.14 -19.34 19.69
CA ARG A 70 -11.59 -18.76 18.45
C ARG A 70 -11.30 -17.27 18.59
N MET A 71 -12.18 -16.51 19.24
CA MET A 71 -12.00 -15.07 19.47
C MET A 71 -10.81 -14.77 20.39
N GLU A 72 -10.61 -15.55 21.46
CA GLU A 72 -9.44 -15.40 22.34
C GLU A 72 -8.14 -15.71 21.59
N ILE A 73 -8.14 -16.75 20.74
CA ILE A 73 -6.98 -17.10 19.91
C ILE A 73 -6.68 -15.98 18.92
N ALA A 74 -7.69 -15.49 18.19
CA ALA A 74 -7.52 -14.38 17.25
C ALA A 74 -6.91 -13.16 17.94
N LYS A 75 -7.41 -12.79 19.13
CA LYS A 75 -6.85 -11.67 19.90
C LYS A 75 -5.38 -11.88 20.23
N LEU A 76 -4.98 -13.07 20.71
CA LEU A 76 -3.58 -13.38 21.00
C LEU A 76 -2.69 -13.34 19.75
N LEU A 77 -3.21 -13.79 18.61
CA LEU A 77 -2.52 -13.71 17.32
C LEU A 77 -2.32 -12.25 16.88
N PHE A 78 -3.33 -11.39 17.02
CA PHE A 78 -3.21 -9.95 16.73
C PHE A 78 -2.23 -9.24 17.69
N ASP A 79 -2.25 -9.60 18.97
CA ASP A 79 -1.29 -9.06 19.95
C ASP A 79 0.15 -9.50 19.59
N GLU A 80 0.34 -10.74 19.14
CA GLU A 80 1.62 -11.21 18.63
C GLU A 80 2.03 -10.52 17.32
N PHE A 81 1.09 -10.32 16.39
CA PHE A 81 1.31 -9.59 15.14
C PHE A 81 1.89 -8.20 15.44
N LEU A 82 1.20 -7.43 16.30
CA LEU A 82 1.65 -6.10 16.74
C LEU A 82 3.00 -6.13 17.46
N ARG A 83 3.31 -7.20 18.20
CA ARG A 83 4.58 -7.33 18.91
C ARG A 83 5.73 -7.67 17.96
N LEU A 84 5.50 -8.55 16.98
CA LEU A 84 6.51 -9.00 16.01
C LEU A 84 6.85 -7.93 14.99
N SER A 85 5.95 -6.99 14.72
CA SER A 85 6.30 -5.79 13.98
C SER A 85 7.28 -4.91 14.76
N MET A 86 7.24 -4.92 16.11
CA MET A 86 8.25 -4.45 17.11
C MET A 86 9.59 -3.88 16.60
N PRO A 87 10.42 -4.70 15.95
CA PRO A 87 11.77 -4.27 15.54
C PRO A 87 11.77 -3.25 14.40
N ALA A 88 10.69 -3.13 13.63
CA ALA A 88 10.52 -2.21 12.52
C ALA A 88 10.33 -0.71 12.92
N TYR A 89 10.73 -0.32 14.13
CA TYR A 89 10.12 0.80 14.88
C TYR A 89 11.01 2.04 15.01
N TYR A 90 12.19 2.07 14.39
CA TYR A 90 13.20 3.12 14.65
C TYR A 90 13.07 4.40 13.81
N LEU A 91 12.05 4.54 12.95
CA LEU A 91 11.95 5.69 12.00
C LEU A 91 10.57 6.39 11.93
N GLY A 92 9.80 6.41 13.03
CA GLY A 92 8.71 7.40 13.20
C GLY A 92 7.33 7.08 12.59
N GLN A 93 7.15 5.89 11.99
CA GLN A 93 5.89 5.50 11.32
C GLN A 93 5.12 4.40 12.07
N ARG A 94 5.49 4.13 13.32
CA ARG A 94 4.85 3.15 14.22
C ARG A 94 3.32 3.26 14.26
N GLN A 95 2.83 4.50 14.30
CA GLN A 95 1.41 4.78 14.46
C GLN A 95 0.61 4.23 13.27
N LEU A 96 1.10 4.44 12.05
CA LEU A 96 0.43 4.00 10.83
C LEU A 96 0.29 2.47 10.77
N PHE A 97 1.36 1.72 11.02
CA PHE A 97 1.28 0.26 11.02
C PHE A 97 0.35 -0.26 12.12
N THR A 98 0.43 0.33 13.32
CA THR A 98 -0.48 -0.01 14.42
C THR A 98 -1.93 0.24 14.03
N ASP A 99 -2.21 1.34 13.34
CA ASP A 99 -3.55 1.68 12.86
C ASP A 99 -4.02 0.70 11.78
N LEU A 100 -3.14 0.26 10.88
CA LEU A 100 -3.45 -0.74 9.86
C LEU A 100 -3.79 -2.10 10.46
N VAL A 101 -3.01 -2.60 11.43
CA VAL A 101 -3.32 -3.87 12.11
C VAL A 101 -4.60 -3.77 12.96
N LYS A 102 -4.82 -2.64 13.65
CA LYS A 102 -6.08 -2.39 14.37
C LYS A 102 -7.27 -2.33 13.41
N HIS A 103 -7.07 -1.75 12.23
CA HIS A 103 -8.08 -1.71 11.17
C HIS A 103 -8.30 -3.09 10.55
N PHE A 104 -7.27 -3.93 10.44
CA PHE A 104 -7.44 -5.32 10.04
C PHE A 104 -8.31 -6.10 11.04
N TYR A 105 -8.13 -5.84 12.34
CA TYR A 105 -8.93 -6.45 13.40
C TYR A 105 -10.39 -5.97 13.44
N ASN A 106 -10.63 -4.66 13.33
CA ASN A 106 -11.95 -4.05 13.59
C ASN A 106 -12.65 -3.44 12.36
N GLY A 107 -11.92 -3.17 11.29
CA GLY A 107 -12.34 -2.39 10.13
C GLY A 107 -13.25 -3.12 9.15
N ARG A 108 -13.43 -4.44 9.32
CA ARG A 108 -14.37 -5.28 8.56
C ARG A 108 -14.21 -5.17 7.04
N GLY A 109 -12.98 -4.98 6.56
CA GLY A 109 -12.65 -4.89 5.13
C GLY A 109 -12.96 -3.54 4.49
N ASN A 110 -13.41 -2.53 5.24
CA ASN A 110 -13.58 -1.18 4.72
C ASN A 110 -12.21 -0.61 4.33
N ALA A 111 -12.18 0.25 3.32
CA ALA A 111 -10.93 0.91 2.93
C ALA A 111 -10.35 1.75 4.08
N PHE A 112 -9.03 1.78 4.17
CA PHE A 112 -8.26 2.57 5.11
C PHE A 112 -7.65 3.78 4.41
N SER A 113 -7.57 4.91 5.10
CA SER A 113 -6.84 6.10 4.66
C SER A 113 -6.24 6.78 5.88
N SER A 114 -5.08 7.40 5.73
CA SER A 114 -4.41 8.08 6.82
C SER A 114 -3.67 9.32 6.33
N PRO A 115 -3.76 10.46 7.04
CA PRO A 115 -2.94 11.62 6.75
C PRO A 115 -1.44 11.33 6.76
N PHE A 116 -0.99 10.31 7.52
CA PHE A 116 0.41 9.88 7.52
C PHE A 116 0.82 9.22 6.20
N LEU A 117 -0.06 8.42 5.59
CA LEU A 117 0.16 7.84 4.26
C LEU A 117 0.21 8.93 3.19
N ASP A 118 -0.76 9.84 3.22
CA ASP A 118 -0.85 10.95 2.27
C ASP A 118 0.39 11.85 2.33
N LYS A 119 0.87 12.14 3.55
CA LYS A 119 2.09 12.91 3.76
C LYS A 119 3.32 12.17 3.24
N ALA A 120 3.52 10.90 3.60
CA ALA A 120 4.67 10.11 3.14
C ALA A 120 4.70 9.98 1.61
N TYR A 121 3.53 9.79 0.99
CA TYR A 121 3.40 9.71 -0.46
C TYR A 121 3.72 11.04 -1.14
N SER A 122 3.22 12.15 -0.60
CA SER A 122 3.55 13.51 -1.07
C SER A 122 5.05 13.80 -0.95
N GLU A 123 5.68 13.46 0.18
CA GLU A 123 7.12 13.62 0.38
C GLU A 123 7.92 12.78 -0.61
N GLN A 124 7.52 11.53 -0.89
CA GLN A 124 8.17 10.68 -1.90
C GLN A 124 8.10 11.31 -3.29
N ILE A 125 6.93 11.83 -3.69
CA ILE A 125 6.73 12.52 -4.97
C ILE A 125 7.61 13.77 -5.08
N LEU A 126 7.65 14.58 -4.03
CA LEU A 126 8.37 15.85 -4.02
C LEU A 126 9.89 15.67 -3.95
N ASN A 127 10.37 14.65 -3.24
CA ASN A 127 11.78 14.39 -3.03
C ASN A 127 12.44 13.57 -4.16
N ASP A 128 11.66 12.96 -5.05
CA ASP A 128 12.22 12.29 -6.22
C ASP A 128 12.70 13.30 -7.27
N LYS A 129 14.02 13.53 -7.27
CA LYS A 129 14.73 14.40 -8.22
C LYS A 129 15.40 13.62 -9.36
N SER A 130 15.07 12.35 -9.52
CA SER A 130 15.67 11.50 -10.56
C SER A 130 15.21 11.96 -11.93
N GLU A 131 16.11 12.52 -12.74
CA GLU A 131 15.77 13.11 -14.04
C GLU A 131 15.02 12.16 -14.97
N LYS A 132 15.36 10.86 -14.95
CA LYS A 132 14.73 9.84 -15.80
C LYS A 132 13.55 9.12 -15.13
N ASN A 133 13.48 9.12 -13.81
CA ASN A 133 12.56 8.25 -13.06
C ASN A 133 11.45 9.01 -12.33
N SER A 134 11.56 10.32 -12.15
CA SER A 134 10.56 11.10 -11.42
C SER A 134 9.35 11.38 -12.29
N SER A 135 8.19 10.81 -11.91
CA SER A 135 6.93 11.09 -12.57
C SER A 135 6.56 12.58 -12.52
N LEU A 136 6.89 13.27 -11.42
CA LEU A 136 6.62 14.70 -11.27
C LEU A 136 7.47 15.54 -12.23
N LEU A 137 8.75 15.21 -12.40
CA LEU A 137 9.61 15.91 -13.37
C LEU A 137 9.14 15.65 -14.81
N ALA A 138 8.75 14.42 -15.15
CA ALA A 138 8.19 14.13 -16.46
C ALA A 138 6.93 14.94 -16.75
N ILE A 139 6.03 15.09 -15.78
CA ILE A 139 4.82 15.92 -15.90
C ILE A 139 5.19 17.39 -16.11
N LYS A 140 6.11 17.93 -15.29
CA LYS A 140 6.58 19.31 -15.41
C LYS A 140 7.15 19.61 -16.79
N ASN A 141 8.07 18.76 -17.28
CA ASN A 141 8.68 18.92 -18.59
C ASN A 141 7.63 18.81 -19.69
N THR A 142 6.71 17.84 -19.59
CA THR A 142 5.63 17.67 -20.57
C THR A 142 4.74 18.91 -20.66
N ILE A 143 4.42 19.55 -19.53
CA ILE A 143 3.67 20.80 -19.51
C ILE A 143 4.50 21.90 -20.17
N ARG A 144 5.72 22.17 -19.67
CA ARG A 144 6.59 23.24 -20.16
C ARG A 144 6.80 23.19 -21.67
N ASP A 145 7.16 22.00 -22.18
CA ASP A 145 7.51 21.79 -23.58
C ASP A 145 6.28 21.82 -24.49
N GLY A 146 5.08 21.73 -23.91
CA GLY A 146 3.80 21.75 -24.61
C GLY A 146 2.99 23.04 -24.51
N ILE A 147 3.48 24.04 -23.77
CA ILE A 147 2.83 25.34 -23.66
C ILE A 147 3.09 26.16 -24.94
N ASP A 148 2.03 26.68 -25.53
CA ASP A 148 2.08 27.83 -26.42
C ASP A 148 2.15 29.09 -25.57
N TRP A 149 3.35 29.65 -25.43
CA TRP A 149 3.62 30.82 -24.57
C TRP A 149 3.02 32.11 -25.13
N ASP A 150 2.85 32.22 -26.45
CA ASP A 150 2.29 33.41 -27.08
C ASP A 150 0.79 33.49 -26.82
N ASN A 151 0.10 32.36 -26.94
CA ASN A 151 -1.34 32.25 -26.67
C ASN A 151 -1.67 31.90 -25.21
N ARG A 152 -0.67 31.58 -24.39
CA ARG A 152 -0.80 31.14 -22.98
C ARG A 152 -1.76 29.96 -22.82
N THR A 153 -1.64 28.98 -23.70
CA THR A 153 -2.47 27.77 -23.69
C THR A 153 -1.60 26.52 -23.69
N PHE A 154 -2.14 25.44 -23.13
CA PHE A 154 -1.54 24.11 -23.23
C PHE A 154 -2.52 23.19 -23.94
N SER A 155 -2.02 22.47 -24.95
CA SER A 155 -2.75 21.40 -25.62
C SER A 155 -1.87 20.16 -25.67
N GLU A 156 -2.41 19.03 -25.21
CA GLU A 156 -1.72 17.75 -25.39
C GLU A 156 -1.69 17.38 -26.88
N SER A 157 -0.56 16.87 -27.33
CA SER A 157 -0.29 16.39 -28.69
C SER A 157 0.54 15.10 -28.62
N ALA A 158 0.96 14.59 -29.78
CA ALA A 158 1.80 13.39 -29.83
C ALA A 158 3.20 13.62 -29.21
N ASP A 159 3.72 14.84 -29.29
CA ASP A 159 5.09 15.17 -28.87
C ASP A 159 5.20 15.43 -27.36
N ASN A 160 4.13 15.94 -26.74
CA ASN A 160 3.98 16.21 -25.31
C ASN A 160 2.92 15.30 -24.66
N ASN A 161 2.93 14.01 -25.01
CA ASN A 161 1.98 13.03 -24.50
C ASN A 161 2.32 12.58 -23.06
N PHE A 162 1.45 12.90 -22.10
CA PHE A 162 1.67 12.57 -20.70
C PHE A 162 1.78 11.07 -20.47
N ASN A 163 0.89 10.29 -21.08
CA ASN A 163 0.83 8.85 -20.83
C ASN A 163 2.14 8.18 -21.25
N LYS A 164 2.65 8.51 -22.44
CA LYS A 164 3.93 8.04 -22.96
C LYS A 164 5.08 8.44 -22.02
N ASN A 165 5.15 9.70 -21.62
CA ASN A 165 6.26 10.21 -20.82
C ASN A 165 6.25 9.60 -19.41
N ILE A 166 5.09 9.51 -18.76
CA ILE A 166 4.96 8.96 -17.40
C ILE A 166 5.21 7.44 -17.40
N ARG A 167 4.83 6.69 -18.43
CA ARG A 167 5.12 5.24 -18.52
C ARG A 167 6.60 4.90 -18.49
N THR A 168 7.46 5.84 -18.89
CA THR A 168 8.92 5.64 -18.86
C THR A 168 9.56 5.96 -17.51
N THR A 169 8.78 6.50 -16.57
CA THR A 169 9.22 6.84 -15.21
C THR A 169 8.92 5.75 -14.21
N ILE A 170 9.43 5.90 -12.97
CA ILE A 170 9.04 5.08 -11.83
C ILE A 170 7.91 5.80 -11.09
N LEU A 171 6.76 5.15 -10.97
CA LEU A 171 5.67 5.70 -10.17
C LEU A 171 6.07 5.72 -8.68
N PRO A 172 5.58 6.71 -7.92
CA PRO A 172 5.89 6.80 -6.49
C PRO A 172 5.45 5.52 -5.77
N LYS A 173 6.39 4.89 -5.08
CA LYS A 173 6.20 3.64 -4.33
C LYS A 173 7.15 3.57 -3.14
N PHE A 174 6.88 2.69 -2.19
CA PHE A 174 7.60 2.59 -0.91
C PHE A 174 8.68 1.48 -0.88
N ASN A 175 9.25 1.12 -2.04
CA ASN A 175 10.06 -0.11 -2.21
C ASN A 175 11.52 -0.02 -1.68
N ARG A 176 11.92 0.94 -0.83
CA ARG A 176 13.32 0.93 -0.35
C ARG A 176 13.44 -0.15 0.71
N TRP A 177 14.41 -1.04 0.58
CA TRP A 177 14.56 -2.21 1.46
C TRP A 177 14.78 -1.84 2.95
N SER A 178 15.23 -0.63 3.25
CA SER A 178 15.22 -0.04 4.59
C SER A 178 13.81 0.11 5.18
N ASP A 179 12.79 0.16 4.34
CA ASP A 179 11.40 0.50 4.69
C ASP A 179 10.61 -0.73 5.16
N TYR A 180 11.06 -1.96 4.86
CA TYR A 180 10.48 -3.21 5.42
C TYR A 180 10.56 -3.23 6.95
N PHE A 181 11.57 -2.59 7.52
CA PHE A 181 11.75 -2.44 8.97
C PHE A 181 11.41 -1.03 9.47
N ASN A 182 10.58 -0.27 8.75
CA ASN A 182 10.09 1.04 9.21
C ASN A 182 8.56 1.11 9.33
N GLY A 183 7.85 -0.02 9.24
CA GLY A 183 6.39 -0.04 9.31
C GLY A 183 5.71 0.26 7.98
N LEU A 184 6.22 1.19 7.14
CA LEU A 184 5.65 1.44 5.79
C LEU A 184 5.82 0.24 4.85
N GLY A 185 7.02 -0.36 4.75
CA GLY A 185 7.30 -1.48 3.84
C GLY A 185 6.68 -2.82 4.24
N MET A 186 6.15 -2.94 5.47
CA MET A 186 5.27 -4.06 5.88
C MET A 186 3.79 -3.79 5.58
N SER A 187 3.44 -2.58 5.16
CA SER A 187 2.06 -2.08 5.18
C SER A 187 1.53 -1.62 3.82
N VAL A 188 2.42 -1.12 2.97
CA VAL A 188 2.20 -0.74 1.59
C VAL A 188 3.45 -1.21 0.85
N HIS A 189 3.37 -2.40 0.25
CA HIS A 189 4.52 -3.08 -0.34
C HIS A 189 4.86 -2.52 -1.73
N ASP A 190 3.84 -2.05 -2.45
CA ASP A 190 3.93 -1.32 -3.71
C ASP A 190 2.72 -0.36 -3.81
N ILE A 191 2.45 0.23 -4.98
CA ILE A 191 1.17 0.89 -5.25
C ILE A 191 0.47 0.14 -6.38
N TYR A 192 -0.51 -0.70 -6.03
CA TYR A 192 -1.26 -1.50 -7.00
C TYR A 192 -1.90 -0.66 -8.10
N ALA A 193 -2.59 0.43 -7.74
CA ALA A 193 -3.26 1.32 -8.70
C ALA A 193 -2.88 2.79 -8.48
N THR A 194 -2.53 3.49 -9.57
CA THR A 194 -2.24 4.93 -9.56
C THR A 194 -3.08 5.66 -10.59
N ASN A 195 -3.59 6.82 -10.20
CA ASN A 195 -4.22 7.80 -11.08
C ASN A 195 -3.60 9.18 -10.85
N ILE A 196 -3.27 9.89 -11.93
CA ILE A 196 -2.70 11.23 -11.88
C ILE A 196 -3.54 12.18 -12.72
N GLN A 197 -3.85 13.34 -12.17
CA GLN A 197 -4.67 14.36 -12.81
C GLN A 197 -4.03 15.74 -12.65
N ILE A 198 -4.14 16.57 -13.69
CA ILE A 198 -4.00 18.02 -13.55
C ILE A 198 -5.37 18.53 -13.10
N ILE A 199 -5.46 19.10 -11.91
CA ILE A 199 -6.72 19.62 -11.38
C ILE A 199 -6.86 21.12 -11.57
N ASP A 200 -5.75 21.82 -11.80
CA ASP A 200 -5.72 23.25 -12.16
C ASP A 200 -4.43 23.57 -12.92
N ILE A 201 -4.47 24.53 -13.84
CA ILE A 201 -3.30 25.04 -14.57
C ILE A 201 -3.51 26.50 -14.96
N ASN A 202 -2.56 27.36 -14.58
CA ASN A 202 -2.51 28.78 -14.92
C ASN A 202 -1.21 29.05 -15.67
N ILE A 203 -1.30 29.66 -16.85
CA ILE A 203 -0.16 29.96 -17.71
C ILE A 203 -0.03 31.48 -17.81
N TYR A 204 1.14 31.98 -17.44
CA TYR A 204 1.52 33.39 -17.49
C TYR A 204 2.51 33.61 -18.64
N GLU A 205 3.15 34.78 -18.66
CA GLU A 205 4.06 35.16 -19.75
C GLU A 205 5.35 34.33 -19.78
N ASP A 206 5.94 34.09 -18.60
CA ASP A 206 7.23 33.42 -18.44
C ASP A 206 7.18 32.26 -17.44
N GLU A 207 6.01 31.93 -16.90
CA GLU A 207 5.83 30.85 -15.95
C GLU A 207 4.47 30.16 -16.06
N PHE A 208 4.39 28.92 -15.57
CA PHE A 208 3.13 28.26 -15.31
C PHE A 208 3.05 27.75 -13.87
N ILE A 209 1.83 27.69 -13.36
CA ILE A 209 1.50 27.07 -12.09
C ILE A 209 0.45 25.99 -12.35
N ALA A 210 0.77 24.74 -12.07
CA ALA A 210 -0.17 23.63 -12.20
C ALA A 210 -0.33 22.89 -10.87
N THR A 211 -1.54 22.45 -10.58
CA THR A 211 -1.84 21.62 -9.42
C THR A 211 -2.09 20.19 -9.89
N ILE A 212 -1.25 19.27 -9.42
CA ILE A 212 -1.25 17.85 -9.80
C ILE A 212 -1.78 17.04 -8.63
N LYS A 213 -2.80 16.21 -8.89
CA LYS A 213 -3.36 15.28 -7.92
C LYS A 213 -2.97 13.86 -8.27
N TYR A 214 -2.29 13.21 -7.34
CA TYR A 214 -2.03 11.78 -7.35
C TYR A 214 -3.03 11.08 -6.44
N ARG A 215 -3.54 9.96 -6.92
CA ARG A 215 -4.27 8.96 -6.14
C ARG A 215 -3.54 7.64 -6.29
N GLY A 216 -3.20 7.04 -5.16
CA GLY A 216 -2.65 5.69 -5.07
C GLY A 216 -3.62 4.79 -4.30
N GLN A 217 -3.61 3.51 -4.62
CA GLN A 217 -4.27 2.48 -3.83
C GLN A 217 -3.40 1.24 -3.81
N ASP A 218 -3.28 0.62 -2.65
CA ASP A 218 -2.63 -0.67 -2.46
C ASP A 218 -3.53 -1.60 -1.62
N HIS A 219 -3.14 -2.86 -1.50
CA HIS A 219 -3.89 -3.87 -0.76
C HIS A 219 -3.19 -4.19 0.57
N PHE A 220 -3.95 -4.15 1.66
CA PHE A 220 -3.54 -4.74 2.93
C PHE A 220 -4.11 -6.16 3.00
N GLY A 221 -3.40 -7.09 2.37
CA GLY A 221 -3.68 -8.52 2.41
C GLY A 221 -2.50 -9.32 1.86
N LEU A 222 -2.52 -10.63 2.07
CA LEU A 222 -1.50 -11.55 1.57
C LEU A 222 -2.08 -12.53 0.57
N ASP A 223 -1.43 -12.65 -0.58
CA ASP A 223 -1.74 -13.65 -1.58
C ASP A 223 -1.05 -14.99 -1.27
N ARG A 224 -1.43 -16.03 -2.02
CA ARG A 224 -0.87 -17.38 -1.85
C ARG A 224 0.62 -17.48 -2.19
N ASN A 225 1.14 -16.62 -3.06
CA ASN A 225 2.55 -16.62 -3.45
C ASN A 225 3.40 -15.92 -2.39
N ASP A 226 2.90 -14.86 -1.76
CA ASP A 226 3.57 -14.10 -0.71
C ASP A 226 4.01 -15.03 0.43
N ILE A 227 3.09 -15.88 0.91
CA ILE A 227 3.40 -16.79 2.01
C ILE A 227 4.32 -17.95 1.60
N MET A 228 4.42 -18.26 0.30
CA MET A 228 5.29 -19.31 -0.22
C MET A 228 6.70 -18.79 -0.53
N ASP A 229 6.89 -17.48 -0.60
CA ASP A 229 8.21 -16.88 -0.71
C ASP A 229 8.99 -17.07 0.59
N LYS A 230 10.18 -17.68 0.50
CA LYS A 230 11.04 -17.96 1.65
C LYS A 230 11.36 -16.70 2.47
N ARG A 231 11.43 -15.52 1.86
CA ARG A 231 11.71 -14.25 2.52
C ARG A 231 10.63 -13.90 3.56
N PHE A 232 9.37 -14.19 3.24
CA PHE A 232 8.22 -13.90 4.11
C PHE A 232 7.82 -15.11 4.95
N TYR A 233 7.92 -16.32 4.39
CA TYR A 233 7.54 -17.56 5.04
C TYR A 233 8.22 -17.76 6.40
N TYR A 234 9.50 -17.41 6.55
CA TYR A 234 10.19 -17.59 7.84
C TYR A 234 9.85 -16.52 8.88
N LEU A 235 9.24 -15.41 8.45
CA LEU A 235 8.81 -14.35 9.34
C LEU A 235 7.41 -14.67 9.87
N ARG A 236 7.35 -15.01 11.16
CA ARG A 236 6.13 -15.41 11.87
C ARG A 236 4.97 -14.41 11.71
N VAL A 237 5.27 -13.13 11.56
CA VAL A 237 4.28 -12.07 11.32
C VAL A 237 3.42 -12.32 10.08
N PHE A 238 4.01 -12.79 8.97
CA PHE A 238 3.29 -13.11 7.74
C PHE A 238 2.48 -14.39 7.87
N ARG A 239 2.97 -15.39 8.61
CA ARG A 239 2.20 -16.61 8.92
C ARG A 239 0.93 -16.27 9.70
N ILE A 240 1.06 -15.44 10.73
CA ILE A 240 -0.07 -14.99 11.55
C ILE A 240 -1.07 -14.23 10.70
N TRP A 241 -0.60 -13.26 9.91
CA TRP A 241 -1.45 -12.48 9.01
C TRP A 241 -2.22 -13.39 8.03
N PHE A 242 -1.51 -14.29 7.35
CA PHE A 242 -2.13 -15.21 6.39
C PHE A 242 -3.17 -16.13 7.04
N VAL A 243 -2.90 -16.65 8.24
CA VAL A 243 -3.88 -17.48 8.98
C VAL A 243 -5.09 -16.67 9.42
N LEU A 244 -4.90 -15.47 9.96
CA LEU A 244 -6.00 -14.58 10.33
C LEU A 244 -6.89 -14.23 9.13
N GLN A 245 -6.28 -14.01 7.97
CA GLN A 245 -6.99 -13.63 6.74
C GLN A 245 -7.68 -14.80 6.05
N ARG A 246 -6.93 -15.86 5.72
CA ARG A 246 -7.35 -16.88 4.74
C ARG A 246 -8.07 -18.07 5.39
N TRP A 247 -7.87 -18.31 6.69
CA TRP A 247 -8.54 -19.42 7.36
C TRP A 247 -10.03 -19.16 7.50
N ASN A 248 -10.87 -20.07 7.02
CA ASN A 248 -12.33 -19.99 7.09
C ASN A 248 -12.89 -19.79 8.52
N GLU A 249 -12.18 -20.25 9.55
CA GLU A 249 -12.58 -20.08 10.96
C GLU A 249 -12.27 -18.67 11.52
N PHE A 250 -11.34 -17.93 10.93
CA PHE A 250 -11.01 -16.55 11.35
C PHE A 250 -11.58 -15.49 10.40
N ASN A 251 -11.34 -15.65 9.09
CA ASN A 251 -12.01 -14.89 8.04
C ASN A 251 -11.89 -13.35 8.19
N PHE A 252 -10.77 -12.84 8.74
CA PHE A 252 -10.54 -11.40 8.84
C PHE A 252 -10.34 -10.81 7.44
N LYS A 253 -11.05 -9.73 7.15
CA LYS A 253 -11.11 -9.17 5.80
C LYS A 253 -9.90 -8.28 5.51
N PRO A 254 -9.16 -8.53 4.41
CA PRO A 254 -8.20 -7.57 3.89
C PRO A 254 -8.94 -6.32 3.40
N PHE A 255 -8.20 -5.26 3.14
CA PHE A 255 -8.78 -3.98 2.76
C PHE A 255 -7.84 -3.17 1.86
N PHE A 256 -8.41 -2.20 1.17
CA PHE A 256 -7.64 -1.24 0.39
C PHE A 256 -7.05 -0.14 1.26
N THR A 257 -5.80 0.23 1.01
CA THR A 257 -5.20 1.45 1.55
C THR A 257 -5.23 2.54 0.49
N ASN A 258 -6.07 3.56 0.70
CA ASN A 258 -6.20 4.70 -0.20
C ASN A 258 -5.23 5.80 0.21
N ILE A 259 -4.53 6.34 -0.78
CA ILE A 259 -3.48 7.34 -0.58
C ILE A 259 -3.69 8.49 -1.57
N THR A 260 -3.57 9.72 -1.11
CA THR A 260 -3.70 10.90 -1.96
C THR A 260 -2.57 11.90 -1.72
N ALA A 261 -2.10 12.52 -2.79
CA ALA A 261 -1.17 13.64 -2.70
C ALA A 261 -1.56 14.71 -3.72
N THR A 262 -1.59 15.96 -3.28
CA THR A 262 -1.79 17.12 -4.16
C THR A 262 -0.53 17.96 -4.09
N VAL A 263 0.09 18.20 -5.23
CA VAL A 263 1.34 18.97 -5.34
C VAL A 263 1.16 20.10 -6.33
N THR A 264 1.64 21.28 -5.96
CA THR A 264 1.68 22.44 -6.87
C THR A 264 3.07 22.52 -7.48
N VAL A 265 3.11 22.59 -8.80
CA VAL A 265 4.33 22.81 -9.57
C VAL A 265 4.32 24.23 -10.11
N LYS A 266 5.46 24.90 -9.97
CA LYS A 266 5.73 26.21 -10.55
C LYS A 266 7.04 26.11 -11.32
N GLU A 267 7.01 26.45 -12.60
CA GLU A 267 8.17 26.40 -13.49
C GLU A 267 8.15 27.62 -14.40
N ARG A 268 9.34 28.06 -14.80
CA ARG A 268 9.54 29.13 -15.77
C ARG A 268 9.77 28.55 -17.17
N LYS A 269 9.57 29.38 -18.18
CA LYS A 269 9.91 29.11 -19.58
C LYS A 269 11.35 28.62 -19.74
#